data_AF-A0A1L9RV38-F1
#
_entry.id   AF-A0A1L9RV38-F1
#
_cell.length_a   1.000
_cell.length_b   1.000
_cell.length_c   1.000
_cell.angle_alpha   90.00
_cell.angle_beta   90.00
_cell.angle_gamma   90.00
#
_symmetry.space_group_name_H-M   'P 1'
#
loop_
_entity.id
_entity.type
_entity.pdbx_description
1 polymer ?
#
loop_
_entity_poly.entity_id
_entity_poly.type
_entity_poly.pdbx_seq_one_letter_code
_entity_poly.pdbx_strand_id
1 'polypeptide(L)'
;MDDVDVPVARPVKIKINIHRLPALSKPAPAIFRCTVCYDDYQPSKLVRLPCKDLYCTNCLKNLFLLSTNDQSLFPPKCHGQVIPSFLISGKMTPQQLDSFSNAEIEFSTVDRTYCSNTECNRFLHPRQVTSDRAGCTHCGSVTCTICKKPAHRDDCPEDHDLQATLALALNEKWQRCFACRAIVELDTGCNHMTCNCGAQFCYLCGEKWGTCSCEGDE
;
A
#
# COMPACT_ATOMS: atom_id res chain seq x y z
N MET A 1 -106.35 7.55 26.90
CA MET A 1 -105.46 6.67 26.11
C MET A 1 -104.11 6.82 26.74
N ASP A 2 -103.85 5.88 27.63
CA ASP A 2 -103.01 6.02 28.80
C ASP A 2 -101.51 5.94 28.47
N ASP A 3 -100.75 6.89 29.02
CA ASP A 3 -99.28 6.90 29.04
C ASP A 3 -98.78 5.73 29.90
N VAL A 4 -98.11 4.75 29.29
CA VAL A 4 -97.49 3.62 29.98
C VAL A 4 -96.03 3.97 30.31
N ASP A 5 -95.78 4.14 31.60
CA ASP A 5 -94.47 4.42 32.21
C ASP A 5 -93.50 3.24 32.00
N VAL A 6 -92.34 3.48 31.37
CA VAL A 6 -91.32 2.46 31.12
C VAL A 6 -90.18 2.62 32.13
N PRO A 7 -89.87 1.60 32.97
CA PRO A 7 -88.88 1.73 34.03
C PRO A 7 -87.45 1.75 33.46
N VAL A 8 -86.70 2.81 33.80
CA VAL A 8 -85.29 2.96 33.46
C VAL A 8 -84.43 2.00 34.31
N ALA A 9 -83.75 1.07 33.65
CA ALA A 9 -82.82 0.15 34.29
C ALA A 9 -81.57 0.89 34.83
N ARG A 10 -81.20 0.62 36.09
CA ARG A 10 -79.99 1.19 36.71
C ARG A 10 -78.75 0.35 36.36
N PRO A 11 -77.59 0.97 36.08
CA PRO A 11 -76.38 0.24 35.74
C PRO A 11 -75.82 -0.52 36.96
N VAL A 12 -75.57 -1.83 36.79
CA VAL A 12 -74.88 -2.67 37.77
C VAL A 12 -73.37 -2.51 37.59
N LYS A 13 -72.66 -2.06 38.63
CA LYS A 13 -71.20 -1.95 38.62
C LYS A 13 -70.58 -3.32 38.91
N ILE A 14 -70.00 -3.96 37.90
CA ILE A 14 -69.21 -5.20 38.07
C ILE A 14 -67.76 -4.81 38.36
N LYS A 15 -67.25 -5.15 39.54
CA LYS A 15 -65.83 -4.98 39.89
C LYS A 15 -65.04 -6.18 39.37
N ILE A 16 -64.31 -6.00 38.28
CA ILE A 16 -63.39 -7.00 37.74
C ILE A 16 -62.07 -6.90 38.51
N ASN A 17 -61.69 -7.96 39.24
CA ASN A 17 -60.43 -7.99 39.98
C ASN A 17 -59.31 -8.43 39.02
N ILE A 18 -58.65 -7.46 38.39
CA ILE A 18 -57.46 -7.69 37.57
C ILE A 18 -56.27 -8.07 38.48
N HIS A 19 -56.07 -9.37 38.68
CA HIS A 19 -54.85 -9.87 39.30
C HIS A 19 -53.64 -9.46 38.44
N ARG A 20 -52.71 -8.73 39.06
CA ARG A 20 -51.47 -8.22 38.46
C ARG A 20 -50.62 -9.41 38.01
N LEU A 21 -50.43 -9.56 36.69
CA LEU A 21 -49.46 -10.52 36.14
C LEU A 21 -48.04 -10.18 36.63
N PRO A 22 -47.21 -11.17 37.01
CA PRO A 22 -45.83 -10.91 37.42
C PRO A 22 -45.02 -10.38 36.24
N ALA A 23 -44.16 -9.39 36.49
CA ALA A 23 -43.27 -8.83 35.48
C ALA A 23 -42.31 -9.91 34.96
N LEU A 24 -42.30 -10.13 33.64
CA LEU A 24 -41.32 -10.99 32.97
C LEU A 24 -39.91 -10.42 33.22
N SER A 25 -39.04 -11.20 33.87
CA SER A 25 -37.64 -10.84 34.05
C SER A 25 -36.97 -10.68 32.69
N LYS A 26 -36.14 -9.64 32.53
CA LYS A 26 -35.35 -9.43 31.29
C LYS A 26 -34.51 -10.67 31.02
N PRO A 27 -34.50 -11.23 29.80
CA PRO A 27 -33.64 -12.36 29.48
C PRO A 27 -32.18 -11.97 29.70
N ALA A 28 -31.38 -12.92 30.20
CA ALA A 28 -29.96 -12.75 30.36
C ALA A 28 -29.33 -12.35 29.01
N PRO A 29 -28.35 -11.43 29.00
CA PRO A 29 -27.76 -10.99 27.75
C PRO A 29 -27.04 -12.16 27.07
N ALA A 30 -27.34 -12.38 25.78
CA ALA A 30 -26.71 -13.43 25.00
C ALA A 30 -25.19 -13.23 24.97
N ILE A 31 -24.43 -14.31 25.20
CA ILE A 31 -22.98 -14.35 25.08
C ILE A 31 -22.57 -15.33 23.99
N PHE A 32 -21.48 -15.02 23.29
CA PHE A 32 -20.96 -15.81 22.19
C PHE A 32 -19.45 -15.96 22.32
N ARG A 33 -18.90 -17.07 21.82
CA ARG A 33 -17.49 -17.42 21.97
C ARG A 33 -16.64 -16.93 20.81
N CYS A 34 -15.47 -16.37 21.11
CA CYS A 34 -14.43 -16.06 20.12
C CYS A 34 -13.75 -17.36 19.63
N THR A 35 -13.55 -17.52 18.33
CA THR A 35 -12.93 -18.72 17.75
C THR A 35 -11.41 -18.81 18.00
N VAL A 36 -10.76 -17.68 18.34
CA VAL A 36 -9.29 -17.61 18.53
C VAL A 36 -8.90 -17.79 20.00
N CYS A 37 -9.47 -16.98 20.90
CA CYS A 37 -9.10 -17.03 22.32
C CYS A 37 -10.05 -17.88 23.17
N TYR A 38 -11.15 -18.37 22.60
CA TYR A 38 -12.16 -19.20 23.28
C TYR A 38 -12.89 -18.55 24.47
N ASP A 39 -12.69 -17.25 24.73
CA ASP A 39 -13.47 -16.51 25.72
C ASP A 39 -14.86 -16.10 25.20
N ASP A 40 -15.78 -15.86 26.14
CA ASP A 40 -17.16 -15.48 25.88
C ASP A 40 -17.36 -13.95 25.97
N TYR A 41 -18.04 -13.38 24.98
CA TYR A 41 -18.22 -11.95 24.81
C TYR A 41 -19.68 -11.58 24.52
N GLN A 42 -20.02 -10.32 24.82
CA GLN A 42 -21.25 -9.70 24.32
C GLN A 42 -21.19 -9.51 22.79
N PRO A 43 -22.33 -9.52 22.07
CA PRO A 43 -22.35 -9.39 20.61
C PRO A 43 -21.66 -8.12 20.10
N SER A 44 -21.70 -7.03 20.85
CA SER A 44 -21.07 -5.75 20.50
C SER A 44 -19.53 -5.78 20.50
N LYS A 45 -18.93 -6.82 21.08
CA LYS A 45 -17.47 -7.04 21.15
C LYS A 45 -16.99 -8.11 20.16
N LEU A 46 -17.90 -8.66 19.37
CA LEU A 46 -17.61 -9.68 18.38
C LEU A 46 -17.80 -9.11 16.97
N VAL A 47 -17.00 -9.63 16.06
CA VAL A 47 -17.08 -9.36 14.63
C VAL A 47 -17.35 -10.69 13.94
N ARG A 48 -18.40 -10.73 13.12
CA ARG A 48 -18.72 -11.89 12.30
C ARG A 48 -18.05 -11.74 10.94
N LEU A 49 -17.21 -12.71 10.60
CA LEU A 49 -16.49 -12.72 9.32
C LEU A 49 -17.38 -13.29 8.19
N PRO A 50 -17.01 -13.11 6.91
CA PRO A 50 -17.73 -13.68 5.77
C PRO A 50 -17.86 -15.22 5.84
N CYS A 51 -16.84 -15.90 6.36
CA CYS A 51 -16.84 -17.34 6.64
C CYS A 51 -17.74 -17.76 7.81
N LYS A 52 -18.41 -16.80 8.48
CA LYS A 52 -19.33 -16.94 9.62
C LYS A 52 -18.68 -17.11 10.99
N ASP A 53 -17.36 -17.20 11.09
CA ASP A 53 -16.68 -17.23 12.38
C ASP A 53 -16.83 -15.92 13.15
N LEU A 54 -16.75 -16.06 14.48
CA LEU A 54 -16.83 -14.96 15.42
C LEU A 54 -15.45 -14.71 16.02
N TYR A 55 -14.98 -13.48 15.88
CA TYR A 55 -13.73 -13.01 16.47
C TYR A 55 -14.05 -11.91 17.47
N CYS A 56 -13.43 -11.93 18.66
CA CYS A 56 -13.43 -10.74 19.49
C CYS A 56 -12.60 -9.65 18.82
N THR A 57 -12.94 -8.39 19.10
CA THR A 57 -12.27 -7.23 18.46
C THR A 57 -10.74 -7.25 18.65
N ASN A 58 -10.26 -7.77 19.79
CA ASN A 58 -8.83 -7.83 20.08
C ASN A 58 -8.11 -8.89 19.24
N CYS A 59 -8.66 -10.11 19.16
CA CYS A 59 -8.09 -11.17 18.33
C CYS A 59 -8.08 -10.79 16.85
N LEU A 60 -9.18 -10.19 16.36
CA LEU A 60 -9.22 -9.75 14.97
C LEU A 60 -8.20 -8.64 14.70
N LYS A 61 -8.11 -7.64 15.59
CA LYS A 61 -7.10 -6.58 15.48
C LYS A 61 -5.67 -7.15 15.47
N ASN A 62 -5.36 -8.06 16.37
CA ASN A 62 -4.04 -8.68 16.45
C ASN A 62 -3.71 -9.47 15.19
N LEU A 63 -4.67 -10.18 14.60
CA LEU A 63 -4.46 -10.88 13.32
C LEU A 63 -3.99 -9.92 12.22
N PHE A 64 -4.63 -8.76 12.09
CA PHE A 64 -4.21 -7.75 11.13
C PHE A 64 -2.82 -7.17 11.48
N LEU A 65 -2.56 -6.82 12.74
CA LEU A 65 -1.25 -6.30 13.15
C LEU A 65 -0.11 -7.31 12.99
N LEU A 66 -0.38 -8.60 13.14
CA LEU A 66 0.60 -9.64 12.84
C LEU A 66 0.88 -9.70 11.35
N SER A 67 -0.16 -9.64 10.52
CA SER A 67 0.00 -9.64 9.06
C SER A 67 0.79 -8.46 8.52
N THR A 68 0.81 -7.30 9.20
CA THR A 68 1.63 -6.15 8.74
C THR A 68 3.12 -6.38 8.86
N ASN A 69 3.55 -7.35 9.68
CA ASN A 69 4.96 -7.64 9.92
C ASN A 69 5.43 -8.92 9.22
N ASP A 70 4.50 -9.71 8.67
CA ASP A 70 4.79 -11.00 8.03
C ASP A 70 4.02 -11.12 6.72
N GLN A 71 4.75 -11.04 5.61
CA GLN A 71 4.20 -11.15 4.26
C GLN A 71 3.50 -12.50 4.03
N SER A 72 3.91 -13.57 4.71
CA SER A 72 3.27 -14.89 4.57
C SER A 72 1.85 -14.93 5.15
N LEU A 73 1.56 -14.02 6.09
CA LEU A 73 0.25 -13.85 6.71
C LEU A 73 -0.61 -12.81 5.99
N PHE A 74 -0.07 -12.17 4.94
CA PHE A 74 -0.76 -11.12 4.19
C PHE A 74 -1.37 -11.66 2.88
N PRO A 75 -2.60 -11.27 2.52
CA PRO A 75 -3.57 -10.58 3.36
C PRO A 75 -4.14 -11.51 4.45
N PRO A 76 -4.63 -10.97 5.59
CA PRO A 76 -5.33 -11.75 6.60
C PRO A 76 -6.44 -12.60 6.00
N LYS A 77 -6.43 -13.90 6.30
CA LYS A 77 -7.42 -14.86 5.82
C LYS A 77 -8.04 -15.64 6.97
N CYS A 78 -9.30 -16.04 6.81
CA CYS A 78 -9.98 -17.03 7.64
C CYS A 78 -10.60 -18.08 6.71
N HIS A 79 -10.31 -19.36 6.93
CA HIS A 79 -10.73 -20.45 6.03
C HIS A 79 -10.38 -20.21 4.55
N GLY A 80 -9.21 -19.58 4.30
CA GLY A 80 -8.75 -19.20 2.96
C GLY A 80 -9.43 -17.96 2.36
N GLN A 81 -10.48 -17.43 2.98
CA GLN A 81 -11.16 -16.22 2.54
C GLN A 81 -10.49 -14.97 3.11
N VAL A 82 -10.21 -13.99 2.26
CA VAL A 82 -9.64 -12.70 2.69
C VAL A 82 -10.60 -12.00 3.64
N ILE A 83 -10.08 -11.55 4.78
CA ILE A 83 -10.85 -10.80 5.75
C ILE A 83 -10.83 -9.32 5.34
N PRO A 84 -12.00 -8.70 5.07
CA PRO A 84 -12.03 -7.31 4.66
C PRO A 84 -11.53 -6.36 5.75
N SER A 85 -10.61 -5.44 5.41
CA SER A 85 -9.99 -4.50 6.34
C SER A 85 -10.98 -3.51 6.97
N PHE A 86 -12.09 -3.19 6.29
CA PHE A 86 -13.12 -2.32 6.86
C PHE A 86 -13.73 -2.87 8.16
N LEU A 87 -13.65 -4.19 8.42
CA LEU A 87 -14.15 -4.81 9.64
C LEU A 87 -13.36 -4.38 10.90
N ILE A 88 -12.12 -3.89 10.72
CA ILE A 88 -11.26 -3.44 11.82
C ILE A 88 -11.01 -1.93 11.83
N SER A 89 -11.46 -1.20 10.81
CA SER A 89 -11.09 0.22 10.61
C SER A 89 -11.48 1.10 11.81
N GLY A 90 -12.69 0.91 12.34
CA GLY A 90 -13.17 1.63 13.53
C GLY A 90 -12.58 1.15 14.87
N LYS A 91 -11.64 0.18 14.87
CA LYS A 91 -11.04 -0.43 16.06
C LYS A 91 -9.51 -0.27 16.12
N MET A 92 -8.92 0.28 15.07
CA MET A 92 -7.50 0.58 14.99
C MET A 92 -7.22 2.07 15.17
N THR A 93 -6.02 2.40 15.63
CA THR A 93 -5.55 3.78 15.62
C THR A 93 -5.19 4.19 14.19
N PRO A 94 -5.16 5.50 13.87
CA PRO A 94 -4.70 5.97 12.55
C PRO A 94 -3.32 5.42 12.18
N GLN A 95 -2.39 5.35 13.14
CA GLN A 95 -1.06 4.78 12.93
C GLN A 95 -1.10 3.29 12.55
N GLN A 96 -1.98 2.50 13.18
CA GLN A 96 -2.12 1.07 12.86
C GLN A 96 -2.72 0.85 11.47
N LEU A 97 -3.66 1.70 11.06
CA LEU A 97 -4.23 1.67 9.71
C LEU A 97 -3.20 2.07 8.67
N ASP A 98 -2.40 3.10 8.95
CA ASP A 98 -1.31 3.52 8.06
C ASP A 98 -0.26 2.42 7.91
N SER A 99 0.15 1.78 9.02
CA SER A 99 1.04 0.62 8.97
C SER A 99 0.47 -0.54 8.15
N PHE A 100 -0.83 -0.83 8.27
CA PHE A 100 -1.48 -1.87 7.47
C PHE A 100 -1.53 -1.51 5.98
N SER A 101 -1.88 -0.26 5.65
CA SER A 101 -1.90 0.21 4.26
C SER A 101 -0.50 0.21 3.65
N ASN A 102 0.53 0.60 4.41
CA ASN A 102 1.91 0.58 3.94
C ASN A 102 2.40 -0.86 3.70
N ALA A 103 2.06 -1.80 4.60
CA ALA A 103 2.37 -3.22 4.41
C ALA A 103 1.66 -3.80 3.17
N GLU A 104 0.40 -3.43 2.92
CA GLU A 104 -0.33 -3.83 1.71
C GLU A 104 0.39 -3.41 0.44
N ILE A 105 0.85 -2.15 0.39
CA ILE A 105 1.58 -1.60 -0.76
C ILE A 105 2.95 -2.26 -0.88
N GLU A 106 3.68 -2.40 0.23
CA GLU A 106 4.98 -3.07 0.26
C GLU A 106 4.86 -4.50 -0.30
N PHE A 107 3.97 -5.31 0.26
CA PHE A 107 3.87 -6.73 -0.10
C PHE A 107 3.25 -6.98 -1.48
N SER A 108 2.55 -6.01 -2.05
CA SER A 108 2.04 -6.05 -3.43
C SER A 108 3.01 -5.45 -4.46
N THR A 109 4.06 -4.75 -4.02
CA THR A 109 5.07 -4.20 -4.92
C THR A 109 6.02 -5.31 -5.39
N VAL A 110 6.13 -5.49 -6.71
CA VAL A 110 6.98 -6.53 -7.31
C VAL A 110 8.46 -6.22 -7.12
N ASP A 111 8.89 -5.04 -7.59
CA ASP A 111 10.27 -4.58 -7.45
C ASP A 111 10.41 -3.63 -6.25
N ARG A 112 10.47 -4.21 -5.04
CA ARG A 112 10.58 -3.44 -3.81
C ARG A 112 11.94 -2.74 -3.73
N THR A 113 11.91 -1.49 -3.28
CA THR A 113 13.12 -0.75 -2.96
C THR A 113 13.09 -0.38 -1.50
N TYR A 114 14.16 -0.70 -0.79
CA TYR A 114 14.37 -0.34 0.61
C TYR A 114 15.44 0.75 0.70
N CYS A 115 15.39 1.56 1.74
CA CYS A 115 16.40 2.58 1.98
C CYS A 115 17.78 1.92 2.11
N SER A 116 18.71 2.33 1.26
CA SER A 116 20.10 1.85 1.23
C SER A 116 20.90 2.17 2.49
N ASN A 117 20.40 3.07 3.35
CA ASN A 117 20.94 3.26 4.69
C ASN A 117 20.48 2.09 5.58
N THR A 118 21.40 1.22 5.96
CA THR A 118 21.14 -0.01 6.72
C THR A 118 20.50 0.22 8.09
N GLU A 119 20.79 1.36 8.74
CA GLU A 119 20.14 1.74 10.00
C GLU A 119 18.69 2.17 9.80
N CYS A 120 18.34 2.65 8.60
CA CYS A 120 16.98 3.04 8.26
C CYS A 120 16.20 1.86 7.70
N ASN A 121 16.69 1.25 6.61
CA ASN A 121 16.15 0.08 5.91
C ASN A 121 14.63 0.06 5.67
N ARG A 122 13.97 1.21 5.70
CA ARG A 122 12.53 1.31 5.49
C ARG A 122 12.20 1.08 4.02
N PHE A 123 11.09 0.42 3.76
CA PHE A 123 10.50 0.35 2.44
C PHE A 123 10.27 1.77 1.89
N LEU A 124 10.67 1.98 0.63
CA LEU A 124 10.46 3.23 -0.10
C LEU A 124 9.24 3.05 -1.00
N HIS A 125 8.19 3.80 -0.71
CA HIS A 125 6.94 3.76 -1.43
C HIS A 125 7.17 4.15 -2.90
N PRO A 126 6.49 3.53 -3.89
CA PRO A 126 6.67 3.84 -5.32
C PRO A 126 6.54 5.34 -5.67
N ARG A 127 5.66 6.07 -4.97
CA ARG A 127 5.52 7.54 -5.05
C ARG A 127 6.79 8.34 -4.70
N GLN A 128 7.77 7.73 -4.03
CA GLN A 128 9.06 8.34 -3.69
C GLN A 128 10.11 8.12 -4.78
N VAL A 129 9.77 7.39 -5.84
CA VAL A 129 10.65 7.08 -6.96
C VAL A 129 10.51 8.15 -8.04
N THR A 130 11.66 8.70 -8.44
CA THR A 130 11.80 9.60 -9.60
C THR A 130 12.96 9.08 -10.44
N SER A 131 12.68 8.68 -11.68
CA SER A 131 13.65 7.96 -12.53
C SER A 131 14.15 6.70 -11.82
N ASP A 132 15.46 6.50 -11.76
CA ASP A 132 16.21 5.42 -11.13
C ASP A 132 16.55 5.69 -9.65
N ARG A 133 15.89 6.67 -9.03
CA ARG A 133 16.21 7.15 -7.67
C ARG A 133 14.98 7.17 -6.78
N ALA A 134 15.13 6.68 -5.56
CA ALA A 134 14.10 6.72 -4.53
C ALA A 134 14.58 7.54 -3.32
N GLY A 135 13.83 8.59 -2.97
CA GLY A 135 14.16 9.47 -1.84
C GLY A 135 13.52 9.03 -0.53
N CYS A 136 14.32 8.78 0.51
CA CYS A 136 13.80 8.42 1.84
C CYS A 136 13.35 9.67 2.61
N THR A 137 12.05 9.78 2.90
CA THR A 137 11.49 10.89 3.70
C THR A 137 11.86 10.84 5.18
N HIS A 138 12.35 9.69 5.67
CA HIS A 138 12.70 9.50 7.09
C HIS A 138 14.14 9.92 7.41
N CYS A 139 15.11 9.51 6.60
CA CYS A 139 16.54 9.79 6.85
C CYS A 139 17.20 10.67 5.78
N GLY A 140 16.47 11.07 4.73
CA GLY A 140 16.98 11.90 3.64
C GLY A 140 17.92 11.19 2.65
N SER A 141 18.28 9.93 2.90
CA SER A 141 19.11 9.15 1.98
C SER A 141 18.40 8.88 0.65
N VAL A 142 19.16 8.79 -0.43
CA VAL A 142 18.64 8.46 -1.76
C VAL A 142 19.21 7.13 -2.21
N THR A 143 18.34 6.24 -2.71
CA THR A 143 18.69 4.89 -3.12
C THR A 143 18.49 4.73 -4.61
N CYS A 144 19.42 4.07 -5.30
CA CYS A 144 19.24 3.67 -6.69
C CYS A 144 18.20 2.53 -6.74
N THR A 145 17.16 2.67 -7.55
CA THR A 145 16.12 1.65 -7.69
C THR A 145 16.57 0.44 -8.51
N ILE A 146 17.69 0.53 -9.23
CA ILE A 146 18.21 -0.56 -10.05
C ILE A 146 19.06 -1.50 -9.19
N CYS A 147 20.19 -1.01 -8.67
CA CYS A 147 21.12 -1.82 -7.86
C CYS A 147 20.80 -1.85 -6.35
N LYS A 148 19.76 -1.12 -5.91
CA LYS A 148 19.34 -1.00 -4.50
C LYS A 148 20.40 -0.43 -3.53
N LYS A 149 21.50 0.12 -4.05
CA LYS A 149 22.61 0.75 -3.30
C LYS A 149 22.40 2.27 -3.16
N PRO A 150 23.25 2.99 -2.39
CA PRO A 150 23.22 4.44 -2.37
C PRO A 150 23.26 5.03 -3.78
N ALA A 151 22.43 6.03 -4.03
CA ALA A 151 22.30 6.60 -5.36
C ALA A 151 23.60 7.24 -5.83
N HIS A 152 24.00 6.92 -7.06
CA HIS A 152 25.24 7.39 -7.69
C HIS A 152 24.95 8.42 -8.79
N ARG A 153 25.99 9.05 -9.33
CA ARG A 153 25.88 10.04 -10.42
C ARG A 153 26.05 9.43 -11.79
N ASP A 154 26.95 8.45 -11.89
CA ASP A 154 27.25 7.76 -13.15
C ASP A 154 26.18 6.72 -13.49
N ASP A 155 26.27 6.16 -14.70
CA ASP A 155 25.41 5.07 -15.16
C ASP A 155 25.46 3.88 -14.17
N CYS A 156 24.31 3.27 -13.88
CA CYS A 156 24.28 2.14 -12.97
C CYS A 156 24.96 0.91 -13.61
N PRO A 157 25.95 0.28 -12.96
CA PRO A 157 26.62 -0.89 -13.52
C PRO A 157 25.71 -2.13 -13.56
N GLU A 158 24.63 -2.14 -12.77
CA GLU A 158 23.63 -3.22 -12.72
C GLU A 158 22.40 -2.91 -13.58
N ASP A 159 22.42 -1.80 -14.33
CA ASP A 159 21.39 -1.51 -15.35
C ASP A 159 21.72 -2.30 -16.63
N HIS A 160 21.23 -3.53 -16.67
CA HIS A 160 21.47 -4.45 -17.78
C HIS A 160 20.90 -3.93 -19.11
N ASP A 161 19.79 -3.18 -19.08
CA ASP A 161 19.17 -2.61 -20.29
C ASP A 161 20.04 -1.50 -20.86
N LEU A 162 20.57 -0.62 -19.99
CA LEU A 162 21.54 0.38 -20.39
C LEU A 162 22.83 -0.27 -20.90
N GLN A 163 23.36 -1.27 -20.21
CA GLN A 163 24.57 -1.98 -20.67
C GLN A 163 24.37 -2.62 -22.05
N ALA A 164 23.20 -3.22 -22.32
CA ALA A 164 22.88 -3.76 -23.63
C ALA A 164 22.81 -2.66 -24.71
N THR A 165 22.22 -1.51 -24.38
CA THR A 165 22.16 -0.35 -25.27
C THR A 165 23.55 0.21 -25.57
N LEU A 166 24.44 0.26 -24.57
CA LEU A 166 25.82 0.69 -24.74
C LEU A 166 26.64 -0.28 -25.60
N ALA A 167 26.41 -1.59 -25.44
CA ALA A 167 27.06 -2.61 -26.26
C ALA A 167 26.63 -2.50 -27.74
N LEU A 168 25.34 -2.26 -28.00
CA LEU A 168 24.84 -1.99 -29.35
C LEU A 168 25.47 -0.72 -29.92
N ALA A 169 25.49 0.38 -29.16
CA ALA A 169 26.10 1.62 -29.59
C ALA A 169 27.58 1.43 -29.96
N LEU A 170 28.33 0.65 -29.19
CA LEU A 170 29.72 0.31 -29.51
C LEU A 170 29.83 -0.47 -30.83
N ASN A 171 28.94 -1.44 -31.07
CA ASN A 171 28.93 -2.24 -32.30
C ASN A 171 28.64 -1.39 -33.54
N GLU A 172 27.68 -0.48 -33.44
CA GLU A 172 27.30 0.45 -34.51
C GLU A 172 28.23 1.67 -34.61
N LYS A 173 29.25 1.75 -33.75
CA LYS A 173 30.17 2.89 -33.63
C LYS A 173 29.46 4.22 -33.32
N TRP A 174 28.32 4.15 -32.65
CA TRP A 174 27.65 5.31 -32.10
C TRP A 174 28.42 5.89 -30.92
N GLN A 175 28.41 7.22 -30.78
CA GLN A 175 29.18 7.93 -29.77
C GLN A 175 28.29 8.54 -28.69
N ARG A 176 28.74 8.53 -27.43
CA ARG A 176 28.07 9.25 -26.35
C ARG A 176 28.58 10.67 -26.22
N CYS A 177 27.65 11.60 -26.07
CA CYS A 177 27.98 12.95 -25.65
C CYS A 177 28.63 12.94 -24.25
N PHE A 178 29.81 13.52 -24.08
CA PHE A 178 30.48 13.59 -22.77
C PHE A 178 29.67 14.33 -21.71
N ALA A 179 28.82 15.29 -22.11
CA ALA A 179 28.12 16.17 -21.19
C ALA A 179 26.79 15.60 -20.70
N CYS A 180 25.90 15.21 -21.62
CA CYS A 180 24.56 14.70 -21.27
C CYS A 180 24.43 13.19 -21.41
N ARG A 181 25.48 12.51 -21.89
CA ARG A 181 25.54 11.05 -22.00
C ARG A 181 24.53 10.43 -23.00
N ALA A 182 23.86 11.24 -23.81
CA ALA A 182 23.03 10.77 -24.91
C ALA A 182 23.88 10.03 -25.96
N ILE A 183 23.35 8.93 -26.50
CA ILE A 183 23.95 8.19 -27.62
C ILE A 183 23.58 8.91 -28.93
N VAL A 184 24.58 9.14 -29.77
CA VAL A 184 24.49 9.90 -31.01
C VAL A 184 25.01 9.05 -32.16
N GLU A 185 24.18 8.90 -33.18
CA GLU A 185 24.53 8.30 -34.46
C GLU A 185 25.06 9.40 -35.41
N LEU A 186 26.07 9.05 -36.21
CA LEU A 186 26.59 9.86 -37.30
C LEU A 186 26.26 9.13 -38.60
N ASP A 187 25.29 9.66 -39.34
CA ASP A 187 24.92 9.13 -40.65
C ASP A 187 25.95 9.52 -41.72
N THR A 188 26.26 10.82 -41.82
CA THR A 188 27.30 11.36 -42.71
C THR A 188 27.87 12.66 -42.13
N GLY A 189 29.11 13.00 -42.46
CA GLY A 189 29.71 14.32 -42.15
C GLY A 189 30.98 14.28 -41.30
N CYS A 190 31.29 15.41 -40.66
CA CYS A 190 32.51 15.65 -39.90
C CYS A 190 32.44 15.03 -38.49
N ASN A 191 33.60 14.69 -37.92
CA ASN A 191 33.72 14.23 -36.54
C ASN A 191 33.42 15.32 -35.49
N HIS A 192 33.23 16.58 -35.88
CA HIS A 192 32.78 17.66 -35.01
C HIS A 192 31.26 17.60 -34.81
N MET A 193 30.82 17.07 -33.67
CA MET A 193 29.40 16.90 -33.36
C MET A 193 28.90 17.95 -32.40
N THR A 194 27.66 18.41 -32.60
CA THR A 194 26.91 19.22 -31.62
C THR A 194 25.73 18.40 -31.11
N CYS A 195 25.72 18.07 -29.82
CA CYS A 195 24.62 17.35 -29.20
C CYS A 195 23.40 18.26 -29.01
N ASN A 196 22.20 17.68 -28.87
CA ASN A 196 20.97 18.42 -28.53
C ASN A 196 21.05 19.19 -27.20
N CYS A 197 21.98 18.82 -26.30
CA CYS A 197 22.25 19.60 -25.08
C CYS A 197 23.15 20.83 -25.32
N GLY A 198 23.60 21.07 -26.55
CA GLY A 198 24.49 22.16 -26.95
C GLY A 198 25.99 21.86 -26.81
N ALA A 199 26.37 20.74 -26.21
CA ALA A 199 27.78 20.36 -26.08
C ALA A 199 28.38 19.97 -27.44
N GLN A 200 29.59 20.45 -27.71
CA GLN A 200 30.36 20.09 -28.91
C GLN A 200 31.44 19.08 -28.56
N PHE A 201 31.51 17.97 -29.30
CA PHE A 201 32.38 16.84 -28.99
C PHE A 201 32.91 16.16 -30.26
N CYS A 202 34.01 15.42 -30.12
CA CYS A 202 34.59 14.62 -31.21
C CYS A 202 33.86 13.27 -31.30
N TYR A 203 33.38 12.90 -32.48
CA TYR A 203 32.67 11.63 -32.68
C TYR A 203 33.56 10.39 -32.45
N LEU A 204 34.86 10.50 -32.79
CA LEU A 204 35.79 9.38 -32.67
C LEU A 204 36.08 8.97 -31.23
N CYS A 205 36.20 9.95 -30.31
CA CYS A 205 36.61 9.68 -28.93
C CYS A 205 35.60 10.12 -27.87
N GLY A 206 34.55 10.85 -28.23
CA GLY A 206 33.53 11.34 -27.31
C GLY A 206 33.94 12.57 -26.48
N GLU A 207 35.23 12.94 -26.50
CA GLU A 207 35.76 14.07 -25.73
C GLU A 207 35.29 15.43 -26.25
N LYS A 208 35.42 16.45 -25.40
CA LYS A 208 35.09 17.84 -25.76
C LYS A 208 35.85 18.26 -27.04
N TRP A 209 35.15 18.93 -27.96
CA TRP A 209 35.77 19.37 -29.21
C TRP A 209 36.99 20.27 -28.97
N GLY A 210 38.06 20.03 -29.71
CA GLY A 210 39.33 20.76 -29.58
C GLY A 210 40.21 20.37 -28.40
N THR A 211 39.83 19.37 -27.59
CA THR A 211 40.68 18.86 -26.50
C THR A 211 41.35 17.52 -26.80
N CYS A 212 41.02 16.88 -27.92
CA CYS A 212 41.59 15.61 -28.35
C CYS A 212 42.53 15.79 -29.55
N SER A 213 43.52 14.90 -29.68
CA SER A 213 44.42 14.82 -30.84
C SER A 213 43.88 13.94 -31.98
N CYS A 214 42.57 13.67 -31.99
CA CYS A 214 41.95 12.90 -33.06
C CYS A 214 42.07 13.69 -34.36
N GLU A 215 42.62 13.05 -35.39
CA GLU A 215 42.66 13.61 -36.74
C GLU A 215 41.22 13.61 -37.27
N GLY A 216 40.68 14.80 -37.54
CA GLY A 216 39.44 14.97 -38.27
C GLY A 216 39.80 15.53 -39.63
N ASP A 217 39.52 14.77 -40.68
CA ASP A 217 39.61 15.26 -42.06
C ASP A 217 38.84 16.59 -42.19
N GLU A 218 39.53 17.60 -42.72
CA GLU A 218 39.01 18.94 -43.05
C GLU A 218 37.77 18.89 -43.97
#